data_AF-A0A2D5YKG5-F1
#
_entry.id   AF-A0A2D5YKG5-F1
#
_cell.length_a   1.000
_cell.length_b   1.000
_cell.length_c   1.000
_cell.angle_alpha   90.00
_cell.angle_beta   90.00
_cell.angle_gamma   90.00
#
_symmetry.space_group_name_H-M   'P 1'
#
loop_
_entity.id
_entity.type
_entity.pdbx_description
1 polymer ?
#
loop_
_entity_poly.entity_id
_entity_poly.type
_entity_poly.pdbx_seq_one_letter_code
_entity_poly.pdbx_strand_id
1 'polypeptide(L)'
;MISFIERMIESAYNQNMKYHFGQFTPDHLILLEEGINLYNKRHYWMCHEVVEDLWMDHIGDNARYVYWVVIQVATSLYHYEDGNLNGAKGMNNKAKRKIEFIENNHVESDVMEKYLDWSKLKAIVKSIPHDPPIEAFEKLYQFKFKDPKTWDVKRD
;
A
#
# COMPACT_ATOMS: atom_id res chain seq x y z
N MET A 1 4.26 11.77 -37.48
CA MET A 1 3.28 11.38 -36.45
C MET A 1 3.75 10.04 -35.92
N ILE A 2 4.25 9.99 -34.68
CA ILE A 2 4.78 8.75 -34.07
C ILE A 2 3.62 7.75 -33.95
N SER A 3 3.86 6.48 -34.27
CA SER A 3 2.87 5.41 -34.21
C SER A 3 2.44 5.11 -32.76
N PHE A 4 1.31 4.43 -32.60
CA PHE A 4 0.83 4.04 -31.27
C PHE A 4 1.82 3.11 -30.56
N ILE A 5 2.45 2.18 -31.30
CA ILE A 5 3.45 1.24 -30.77
C ILE A 5 4.70 1.98 -30.29
N GLU A 6 5.20 2.93 -31.07
CA GLU A 6 6.36 3.73 -30.67
C GLU A 6 6.10 4.55 -29.39
N ARG A 7 4.88 5.08 -29.21
CA ARG A 7 4.48 5.76 -27.97
C ARG A 7 4.47 4.82 -26.76
N MET A 8 4.02 3.57 -26.91
CA MET A 8 4.03 2.58 -25.82
C MET A 8 5.46 2.19 -25.45
N ILE A 9 6.33 1.96 -26.44
CA ILE A 9 7.75 1.63 -26.22
C ILE A 9 8.45 2.78 -25.50
N GLU A 10 8.20 4.02 -25.92
CA GLU A 10 8.77 5.21 -25.29
C GLU A 10 8.25 5.42 -23.85
N SER A 11 6.97 5.15 -23.60
CA SER A 11 6.37 5.17 -22.26
C SER A 11 7.03 4.14 -21.32
N ALA A 12 7.11 2.87 -21.76
CA ALA A 12 7.74 1.80 -21.01
C ALA A 12 9.24 2.05 -20.78
N TYR A 13 9.95 2.56 -21.79
CA TYR A 13 11.36 2.93 -21.67
C TYR A 13 11.57 4.06 -20.65
N ASN A 14 10.74 5.10 -20.68
CA ASN A 14 10.81 6.21 -19.74
C ASN A 14 10.45 5.79 -18.31
N GLN A 15 9.49 4.87 -18.13
CA GLN A 15 9.19 4.26 -16.83
C GLN A 15 10.41 3.49 -16.28
N ASN A 16 11.05 2.66 -17.12
CA ASN A 16 12.25 1.90 -16.75
C ASN A 16 13.48 2.78 -16.46
N MET A 17 13.57 3.97 -17.05
CA MET A 17 14.60 4.95 -16.72
C MET A 17 14.31 5.72 -15.41
N LYS A 18 13.04 5.82 -15.03
CA LYS A 18 12.59 6.56 -13.83
C LYS A 18 12.63 5.70 -12.57
N TYR A 19 12.28 4.42 -12.67
CA TYR A 19 12.16 3.51 -11.53
C TYR A 19 13.17 2.37 -11.63
N HIS A 20 13.75 1.98 -10.50
CA HIS A 20 14.63 0.81 -10.46
C HIS A 20 13.86 -0.47 -10.13
N PHE A 21 14.45 -1.63 -10.46
CA PHE A 21 13.89 -2.91 -10.09
C PHE A 21 13.62 -2.99 -8.57
N GLY A 22 12.44 -3.46 -8.18
CA GLY A 22 12.02 -3.54 -6.78
C GLY A 22 11.36 -2.28 -6.22
N GLN A 23 11.28 -1.19 -7.00
CA GLN A 23 10.62 0.05 -6.59
C GLN A 23 9.11 0.01 -6.90
N PHE A 24 8.28 0.60 -6.04
CA PHE A 24 6.84 0.67 -6.27
C PHE A 24 6.52 1.66 -7.41
N THR A 25 5.94 1.16 -8.51
CA THR A 25 5.70 1.93 -9.74
C THR A 25 4.20 2.22 -9.95
N PRO A 26 3.83 3.02 -10.97
CA PRO A 26 2.42 3.20 -11.33
C PRO A 26 1.69 1.90 -11.69
N ASP A 27 2.37 0.91 -12.27
CA ASP A 27 1.75 -0.37 -12.62
C ASP A 27 1.31 -1.13 -11.36
N HIS A 28 2.16 -1.12 -10.32
CA HIS A 28 1.82 -1.66 -9.01
C HIS A 28 0.64 -0.93 -8.36
N LEU A 29 0.59 0.40 -8.51
CA LEU A 29 -0.50 1.22 -7.99
C LEU A 29 -1.84 0.86 -8.65
N ILE A 30 -1.86 0.67 -9.98
CA ILE A 30 -3.08 0.32 -10.72
C ILE A 30 -3.63 -1.02 -10.23
N LEU A 31 -2.77 -2.02 -10.03
CA LEU A 31 -3.18 -3.33 -9.51
C LEU A 31 -3.81 -3.22 -8.11
N LEU A 32 -3.31 -2.30 -7.28
CA LEU A 32 -3.78 -2.10 -5.91
C LEU A 32 -5.13 -1.37 -5.80
N GLU A 33 -5.67 -0.83 -6.90
CA GLU A 33 -6.88 0.01 -6.94
C GLU A 33 -8.06 -0.59 -6.16
N GLU A 34 -8.39 -1.87 -6.41
CA GLU A 34 -9.54 -2.51 -5.75
C GLU A 34 -9.31 -2.70 -4.24
N GLY A 35 -8.09 -3.09 -3.85
CA GLY A 35 -7.72 -3.18 -2.44
C GLY A 35 -7.88 -1.84 -1.72
N ILE A 36 -7.50 -0.73 -2.34
CA ILE A 36 -7.68 0.61 -1.78
C ILE A 36 -9.16 0.99 -1.69
N ASN A 37 -9.96 0.68 -2.71
CA ASN A 37 -11.41 0.92 -2.67
C ASN A 37 -12.08 0.18 -1.51
N LEU A 38 -11.71 -1.08 -1.28
CA LEU A 38 -12.22 -1.90 -0.17
C LEU A 38 -11.77 -1.36 1.18
N TYR A 39 -10.50 -1.00 1.34
CA TYR A 39 -9.99 -0.36 2.55
C TYR A 39 -10.76 0.93 2.88
N ASN A 40 -10.95 1.77 1.87
CA ASN A 40 -11.65 3.04 2.03
C ASN A 40 -13.13 2.86 2.40
N LYS A 41 -13.76 1.74 2.03
CA LYS A 41 -15.11 1.35 2.46
C LYS A 41 -15.15 0.61 3.80
N ARG A 42 -14.01 0.43 4.48
CA ARG A 42 -13.86 -0.38 5.72
C ARG A 42 -14.16 -1.87 5.51
N HIS A 43 -14.08 -2.36 4.28
CA HIS A 43 -14.19 -3.78 3.97
C HIS A 43 -12.83 -4.45 4.15
N TYR A 44 -12.29 -4.41 5.38
CA TYR A 44 -10.90 -4.76 5.64
C TYR A 44 -10.57 -6.24 5.39
N TRP A 45 -11.51 -7.15 5.68
CA TRP A 45 -11.31 -8.56 5.34
C TRP A 45 -11.26 -8.78 3.82
N MET A 46 -12.13 -8.15 3.02
CA MET A 46 -12.07 -8.28 1.55
C MET A 46 -10.82 -7.60 0.97
N CYS A 47 -10.42 -6.46 1.55
CA CYS A 47 -9.17 -5.79 1.21
C CYS A 47 -7.98 -6.71 1.43
N HIS A 48 -7.94 -7.46 2.55
CA HIS A 48 -6.93 -8.48 2.80
C HIS A 48 -6.89 -9.52 1.66
N GLU A 49 -8.03 -10.17 1.37
CA GLU A 49 -8.08 -11.25 0.37
C GLU A 49 -7.58 -10.77 -1.01
N VAL A 50 -8.12 -9.65 -1.50
CA VAL A 50 -7.78 -9.13 -2.83
C VAL A 50 -6.30 -8.73 -2.93
N VAL A 51 -5.74 -8.14 -1.86
CA VAL A 51 -4.35 -7.68 -1.87
C VAL A 51 -3.37 -8.84 -1.62
N GLU A 52 -3.79 -9.92 -0.95
CA GLU A 52 -2.99 -11.12 -0.75
C GLU A 52 -2.66 -11.80 -2.09
N ASP A 53 -3.63 -11.91 -3.00
CA ASP A 53 -3.41 -12.44 -4.35
C ASP A 53 -2.32 -11.64 -5.08
N LEU A 54 -2.42 -10.30 -5.06
CA LEU A 54 -1.39 -9.42 -5.65
C LEU A 54 -0.02 -9.63 -5.01
N TRP A 55 0.03 -9.74 -3.68
CA TRP A 55 1.27 -10.00 -2.97
C TRP A 55 1.90 -11.33 -3.38
N MET A 56 1.11 -12.37 -3.60
CA MET A 56 1.58 -13.70 -4.01
C MET A 56 2.09 -13.74 -5.45
N ASP A 57 1.50 -12.96 -6.36
CA ASP A 57 1.90 -12.94 -7.77
C ASP A 57 3.22 -12.23 -8.05
N HIS A 58 3.72 -11.42 -7.12
CA HIS A 58 4.92 -10.57 -7.32
C HIS A 58 6.19 -11.12 -6.61
N ILE A 59 6.36 -12.43 -6.53
CA ILE A 59 7.56 -13.04 -5.93
C ILE A 59 8.83 -12.57 -6.65
N GLY A 60 9.82 -12.13 -5.88
CA GLY A 60 11.09 -11.61 -6.41
C GLY A 60 11.11 -10.10 -6.63
N ASP A 61 9.95 -9.44 -6.59
CA ASP A 61 9.82 -7.99 -6.63
C ASP A 61 9.66 -7.43 -5.20
N ASN A 62 10.52 -6.49 -4.80
CA ASN A 62 10.41 -5.84 -3.50
C ASN A 62 9.18 -4.91 -3.40
N ALA A 63 8.59 -4.44 -4.50
CA ALA A 63 7.37 -3.64 -4.51
C ALA A 63 6.20 -4.36 -3.84
N ARG A 64 6.18 -5.71 -3.87
CA ARG A 64 5.19 -6.55 -3.18
C ARG A 64 5.08 -6.25 -1.69
N TYR A 65 6.14 -5.72 -1.08
CA TYR A 65 6.13 -5.40 0.34
C TYR A 65 5.17 -4.26 0.69
N VAL A 66 4.85 -3.38 -0.27
CA VAL A 66 3.79 -2.36 -0.11
C VAL A 66 2.43 -3.03 0.04
N TYR A 67 2.11 -4.02 -0.81
CA TYR A 67 0.90 -4.84 -0.67
C TYR A 67 0.84 -5.49 0.71
N TRP A 68 1.96 -6.02 1.19
CA TRP A 68 2.02 -6.65 2.51
C TRP A 68 1.75 -5.67 3.66
N VAL A 69 2.16 -4.40 3.55
CA VAL A 69 1.77 -3.37 4.53
C VAL A 69 0.26 -3.13 4.48
N VAL A 70 -0.34 -3.00 3.29
CA VAL A 70 -1.79 -2.79 3.15
C VAL A 70 -2.57 -3.95 3.77
N ILE A 71 -2.17 -5.19 3.48
CA ILE A 71 -2.72 -6.42 4.10
C ILE A 71 -2.66 -6.31 5.63
N GLN A 72 -1.48 -6.03 6.20
CA GLN A 72 -1.30 -5.99 7.64
C GLN A 72 -2.09 -4.85 8.31
N VAL A 73 -2.18 -3.69 7.67
CA VAL A 73 -2.99 -2.57 8.18
C VAL A 73 -4.48 -2.90 8.10
N ALA A 74 -4.95 -3.50 7.01
CA ALA A 74 -6.34 -3.96 6.89
C ALA A 74 -6.67 -5.01 7.96
N THR A 75 -5.85 -6.05 8.13
CA THR A 75 -6.04 -7.07 9.19
C THR A 75 -5.98 -6.45 10.60
N SER A 76 -5.11 -5.45 10.82
CA SER A 76 -5.08 -4.70 12.08
C SER A 76 -6.40 -4.01 12.36
N LEU A 77 -7.01 -3.38 11.36
CA LEU A 77 -8.28 -2.67 11.52
C LEU A 77 -9.48 -3.62 11.62
N TYR A 78 -9.43 -4.77 10.93
CA TYR A 78 -10.40 -5.85 11.12
C TYR A 78 -10.43 -6.31 12.59
N HIS A 79 -9.27 -6.57 13.20
CA HIS A 79 -9.20 -6.93 14.61
C HIS A 79 -9.61 -5.81 15.55
N TYR A 80 -9.33 -4.56 15.19
CA TYR A 80 -9.78 -3.40 15.96
C TYR A 80 -11.32 -3.29 15.98
N GLU A 81 -11.99 -3.50 14.85
CA GLU A 81 -13.47 -3.50 14.77
C GLU A 81 -14.12 -4.62 15.61
N ASP A 82 -13.41 -5.75 15.78
CA ASP A 82 -13.83 -6.88 16.62
C ASP A 82 -13.46 -6.68 18.12
N GLY A 83 -12.83 -5.57 18.49
CA GLY A 83 -12.34 -5.33 19.86
C GLY A 83 -11.15 -6.22 20.25
N ASN A 84 -10.57 -6.95 19.29
CA ASN A 84 -9.43 -7.83 19.49
C ASN A 84 -8.11 -7.03 19.50
N LEU A 85 -7.80 -6.44 20.66
CA LEU A 85 -6.59 -5.64 20.85
C LEU A 85 -5.29 -6.40 20.52
N ASN A 86 -5.22 -7.68 20.88
CA ASN A 86 -4.02 -8.50 20.64
C ASN A 86 -3.78 -8.73 19.14
N GLY A 87 -4.85 -8.99 18.38
CA GLY A 87 -4.79 -9.10 16.93
C GLY A 87 -4.38 -7.77 16.28
N ALA A 88 -5.02 -6.67 16.68
CA ALA A 88 -4.73 -5.34 16.15
C ALA A 88 -3.27 -4.93 16.39
N LYS A 89 -2.79 -5.04 17.63
CA LYS A 89 -1.39 -4.69 17.97
C LYS A 89 -0.38 -5.61 17.28
N GLY A 90 -0.68 -6.89 17.16
CA GLY A 90 0.18 -7.86 16.47
C GLY A 90 0.40 -7.49 15.01
N MET A 91 -0.68 -7.14 14.29
CA MET A 91 -0.60 -6.78 12.88
C MET A 91 0.01 -5.41 12.65
N ASN A 92 -0.33 -4.41 13.47
CA ASN A 92 0.32 -3.10 13.37
C ASN A 92 1.83 -3.17 13.63
N ASN A 93 2.29 -3.97 14.60
CA ASN A 93 3.73 -4.17 14.84
C ASN A 93 4.43 -4.90 13.68
N LYS A 94 3.74 -5.79 12.96
CA LYS A 94 4.25 -6.37 11.70
C LYS A 94 4.36 -5.31 10.61
N ALA A 95 3.35 -4.45 10.47
CA ALA A 95 3.32 -3.35 9.51
C ALA A 95 4.50 -2.39 9.72
N LYS A 96 4.82 -2.02 10.96
CA LYS A 96 6.01 -1.20 11.28
C LYS A 96 7.31 -1.80 10.74
N ARG A 97 7.57 -3.08 11.04
CA ARG A 97 8.78 -3.78 10.58
C ARG A 97 8.83 -3.87 9.05
N LYS A 98 7.68 -4.01 8.42
CA LYS A 98 7.59 -4.08 6.96
C LYS A 98 7.82 -2.71 6.30
N ILE A 99 7.31 -1.64 6.91
CA ILE A 99 7.62 -0.25 6.52
C ILE A 99 9.12 0.03 6.65
N GLU A 100 9.75 -0.36 7.75
CA GLU A 100 11.21 -0.21 7.92
C GLU A 100 12.00 -0.95 6.83
N PHE A 101 11.55 -2.16 6.45
CA PHE A 101 12.14 -2.88 5.33
C PHE A 101 12.01 -2.11 4.01
N ILE A 102 10.83 -1.57 3.71
CA ILE A 102 10.55 -0.76 2.51
C ILE A 102 11.47 0.45 2.44
N GLU A 103 11.62 1.17 3.55
CA GLU A 103 12.50 2.35 3.67
C GLU A 103 13.97 1.98 3.43
N ASN A 104 14.45 0.92 4.08
CA ASN A 104 15.85 0.49 3.98
C ASN A 104 16.23 -0.11 2.61
N ASN A 105 15.25 -0.59 1.85
CA ASN A 105 15.47 -1.20 0.53
C ASN A 105 15.06 -0.27 -0.62
N HIS A 106 14.81 1.01 -0.34
CA HIS A 106 14.46 2.02 -1.33
C HIS A 106 13.27 1.63 -2.22
N VAL A 107 12.28 0.92 -1.66
CA VAL A 107 11.08 0.49 -2.40
C VAL A 107 10.17 1.68 -2.69
N GLU A 108 10.26 2.76 -1.90
CA GLU A 108 9.41 3.94 -2.02
C GLU A 108 9.70 4.73 -3.30
N SER A 109 8.63 5.29 -3.88
CA SER A 109 8.70 6.20 -5.03
C SER A 109 7.78 7.41 -4.85
N ASP A 110 7.87 8.36 -5.78
CA ASP A 110 6.99 9.53 -5.84
C ASP A 110 5.49 9.15 -5.95
N VAL A 111 5.19 8.00 -6.54
CA VAL A 111 3.85 7.44 -6.70
C VAL A 111 3.18 7.24 -5.33
N MET A 112 3.93 6.73 -4.35
CA MET A 112 3.38 6.38 -3.04
C MET A 112 2.93 7.62 -2.26
N GLU A 113 3.72 8.69 -2.29
CA GLU A 113 3.31 9.94 -1.65
C GLU A 113 2.16 10.60 -2.42
N LYS A 114 2.25 10.63 -3.76
CA LYS A 114 1.25 11.27 -4.60
C LYS A 114 -0.14 10.63 -4.45
N TYR A 115 -0.22 9.30 -4.41
CA TYR A 115 -1.50 8.58 -4.51
C TYR A 115 -1.90 7.77 -3.28
N LEU A 116 -0.99 7.48 -2.35
CA LEU A 116 -1.29 6.67 -1.16
C LEU A 116 -1.15 7.44 0.16
N ASP A 117 -0.77 8.72 0.13
CA ASP A 117 -0.43 9.50 1.34
C ASP A 117 0.54 8.73 2.25
N TRP A 118 1.54 8.11 1.63
CA TRP A 118 2.36 7.10 2.27
C TRP A 118 3.05 7.59 3.54
N SER A 119 3.62 8.80 3.53
CA SER A 119 4.26 9.37 4.73
C SER A 119 3.29 9.52 5.89
N LYS A 120 2.02 9.88 5.60
CA LYS A 120 0.96 10.00 6.61
C LYS A 120 0.59 8.63 7.18
N LEU A 121 0.42 7.61 6.34
CA LEU A 121 0.17 6.24 6.80
C LEU A 121 1.31 5.76 7.71
N LYS A 122 2.57 5.91 7.26
CA LYS A 122 3.75 5.53 8.05
C LYS A 122 3.79 6.21 9.41
N ALA A 123 3.54 7.52 9.44
CA ALA A 123 3.51 8.29 10.69
C ALA A 123 2.45 7.75 11.66
N ILE A 124 1.24 7.45 11.17
CA ILE A 124 0.16 6.91 12.00
C ILE A 124 0.53 5.52 12.53
N VAL A 125 0.93 4.59 11.64
CA VAL A 125 1.30 3.21 12.00
C VAL A 125 2.44 3.18 13.03
N LYS A 126 3.48 4.01 12.82
CA LYS A 126 4.63 4.13 13.73
C LYS A 126 4.28 4.83 15.05
N SER A 127 3.27 5.70 15.08
CA SER A 127 2.86 6.40 16.30
C SER A 127 2.15 5.53 17.34
N ILE A 128 1.53 4.43 16.91
CA ILE A 128 0.88 3.48 17.82
C ILE A 128 1.97 2.80 18.66
N PRO A 129 1.93 2.82 19.99
CA PRO A 129 2.93 2.16 20.85
C PRO A 129 3.05 0.65 20.63
N HIS A 130 4.07 0.02 21.21
CA HIS A 130 4.22 -1.44 21.15
C HIS A 130 3.11 -2.17 21.91
N ASP A 131 2.73 -1.66 23.08
CA ASP A 131 1.59 -2.12 23.88
C ASP A 131 0.56 -0.98 24.00
N PRO A 132 -0.26 -0.78 22.96
CA PRO A 132 -1.20 0.31 22.89
C PRO A 132 -2.50 0.00 23.65
N PRO A 133 -3.18 1.01 24.22
CA PRO A 133 -4.61 0.90 24.49
C PRO A 133 -5.40 0.91 23.16
N ILE A 134 -6.64 0.43 23.15
CA ILE A 134 -7.42 0.26 21.90
C ILE A 134 -7.67 1.59 21.17
N GLU A 135 -7.78 2.69 21.90
CA GLU A 135 -7.99 4.04 21.38
C GLU A 135 -6.81 4.55 20.56
N ALA A 136 -5.62 3.98 20.71
CA ALA A 136 -4.45 4.35 19.91
C ALA A 136 -4.66 4.07 18.41
N PHE A 137 -5.57 3.15 18.06
CA PHE A 137 -5.88 2.80 16.68
C PHE A 137 -6.86 3.76 16.02
N GLU A 138 -7.51 4.67 16.77
CA GLU A 138 -8.53 5.57 16.23
C GLU A 138 -8.02 6.38 15.03
N LYS A 139 -6.80 6.91 15.12
CA LYS A 139 -6.18 7.66 14.01
C LYS A 139 -5.98 6.79 12.76
N LEU A 140 -5.64 5.52 12.94
CA LEU A 140 -5.50 4.57 11.85
C LEU A 140 -6.87 4.18 11.28
N TYR A 141 -7.88 4.04 12.13
CA TYR A 141 -9.24 3.74 11.72
C TYR A 141 -9.90 4.86 10.90
N GLN A 142 -9.55 6.11 11.21
CA GLN A 142 -9.99 7.29 10.46
C GLN A 142 -9.14 7.55 9.20
N PHE A 143 -8.00 6.88 9.03
CA PHE A 143 -7.20 7.01 7.83
C PHE A 143 -7.95 6.43 6.62
N LYS A 144 -7.86 7.16 5.51
CA LYS A 144 -8.30 6.74 4.18
C LYS A 144 -7.18 7.07 3.21
N PHE A 145 -6.92 6.16 2.29
CA PHE A 145 -6.08 6.45 1.14
C PHE A 145 -6.80 7.44 0.22
N LYS A 146 -6.06 8.14 -0.65
CA LYS A 146 -6.67 8.97 -1.70
C LYS A 146 -7.56 8.10 -2.58
N ASP A 147 -8.71 8.64 -2.96
CA ASP A 147 -9.70 7.95 -3.78
C ASP A 147 -9.07 7.56 -5.14
N PRO A 148 -9.05 6.25 -5.51
CA PRO A 148 -8.49 5.82 -6.78
C PRO A 148 -9.09 6.50 -8.00
N LYS A 149 -10.34 6.99 -7.92
CA LYS A 149 -10.95 7.78 -9.01
C LYS A 149 -10.24 9.10 -9.30
N THR A 150 -9.40 9.58 -8.38
CA THR A 150 -8.62 10.81 -8.54
C THR A 150 -7.21 10.57 -9.07
N TRP A 151 -6.81 9.30 -9.24
CA TRP A 151 -5.48 8.97 -9.74
C TRP A 151 -5.37 9.29 -11.24
N ASP A 152 -4.48 10.22 -11.59
CA ASP A 152 -4.15 10.61 -12.96
C ASP A 152 -3.04 9.72 -13.55
N VAL A 153 -3.15 8.41 -13.34
CA VAL A 153 -2.20 7.42 -13.86
C VAL A 153 -2.68 6.93 -15.22
N LYS A 154 -1.79 6.92 -16.22
CA LYS A 154 -2.11 6.38 -17.54
C LYS A 154 -2.37 4.88 -17.41
N ARG A 155 -3.58 4.48 -17.80
CA ARG A 155 -3.99 3.09 -17.99
C ARG A 155 -3.74 2.81 -19.48
N ASP A 156 -2.58 2.24 -19.80
CA ASP A 156 -2.26 1.85 -21.17
C ASP A 156 -3.12 0.65 -21.62
#